data_AF-A0A2G6LHH7-F1
#
_entry.id   AF-A0A2G6LHH7-F1
#
_cell.length_a   1.000
_cell.length_b   1.000
_cell.length_c   1.000
_cell.angle_alpha   90.00
_cell.angle_beta   90.00
_cell.angle_gamma   90.00
#
_symmetry.space_group_name_H-M   'P 1'
#
loop_
_entity.id
_entity.type
_entity.pdbx_description
1 polymer ?
#
loop_
_entity_poly.entity_id
_entity_poly.type
_entity_poly.pdbx_seq_one_letter_code
_entity_poly.pdbx_strand_id
1 'polypeptide(L)'
;MKKLNLFIVVLSVLSFTGCIGPGGETWATKAWNGYYGMAKIKKEIAKEHEEFLQRQKVYYENEAPEIKALRAKNEKICKDMAYAKFPSTDPDAEDKIFNATFQDRMRFRVKCQEERGTPFYATIEKK
;
A
#
# COMPACT_ATOMS: atom_id res chain seq x y z
N MET A 1 -35.15 -43.17 22.88
CA MET A 1 -35.77 -41.98 22.24
C MET A 1 -35.57 -40.68 23.02
N LYS A 2 -35.73 -40.61 24.35
CA LYS A 2 -35.54 -39.36 25.14
C LYS A 2 -34.14 -38.70 25.05
N LYS A 3 -33.06 -39.50 24.92
CA LYS A 3 -31.67 -39.01 24.86
C LYS A 3 -31.32 -38.33 23.52
N LEU A 4 -31.95 -38.75 22.42
CA LEU A 4 -31.70 -38.19 21.08
C LEU A 4 -32.30 -36.77 20.97
N ASN A 5 -33.49 -36.56 21.53
CA ASN A 5 -34.12 -35.25 21.57
C ASN A 5 -33.33 -34.26 22.46
N LEU A 6 -32.75 -34.73 23.57
CA LEU A 6 -31.91 -33.89 24.41
C LEU A 6 -30.62 -33.46 23.67
N PHE A 7 -30.01 -34.37 22.91
CA PHE A 7 -28.79 -34.07 22.15
C PHE A 7 -29.04 -33.06 21.03
N ILE A 8 -30.17 -33.19 20.32
CA ILE A 8 -30.59 -32.23 19.28
C ILE A 8 -30.92 -30.87 19.89
N VAL A 9 -31.58 -30.84 21.05
CA VAL A 9 -31.87 -29.59 21.77
C VAL A 9 -30.60 -28.93 22.30
N VAL A 10 -29.64 -29.70 22.81
CA VAL A 10 -28.34 -29.16 23.26
C VAL A 10 -27.52 -28.63 22.09
N LEU A 11 -27.52 -29.33 20.93
CA LEU A 11 -26.87 -28.84 19.71
C LEU A 11 -27.52 -27.57 19.16
N SER A 12 -28.85 -27.50 19.17
CA SER A 12 -29.56 -26.32 18.69
C SER A 12 -29.37 -25.14 19.65
N VAL A 13 -29.37 -25.35 20.96
CA VAL A 13 -29.04 -24.31 21.96
C VAL A 13 -27.60 -23.84 21.79
N LEU A 14 -26.62 -24.74 21.63
CA LEU A 14 -25.21 -24.38 21.40
C LEU A 14 -25.00 -23.60 20.10
N SER A 15 -25.78 -23.92 19.05
CA SER A 15 -25.72 -23.23 17.76
C SER A 15 -26.35 -21.82 17.80
N PHE A 16 -27.38 -21.63 18.62
CA PHE A 16 -28.05 -20.33 18.81
C PHE A 16 -27.34 -19.42 19.83
N THR A 17 -26.53 -19.98 20.74
CA THR A 17 -25.74 -19.20 21.72
C THR A 17 -24.42 -18.67 21.17
N GLY A 18 -24.21 -18.67 19.85
CA GLY A 18 -23.08 -18.01 19.20
C GLY A 18 -23.15 -16.48 19.34
N CYS A 19 -22.93 -15.99 20.56
CA CYS A 19 -22.76 -14.61 21.02
C CYS A 19 -23.25 -13.55 20.03
N ILE A 20 -24.55 -13.26 20.10
CA ILE A 20 -25.15 -12.05 19.51
C ILE A 20 -24.57 -10.87 20.30
N GLY A 21 -23.69 -10.10 19.67
CA GLY A 21 -23.19 -8.86 20.25
C GLY A 21 -24.27 -7.77 20.24
N PRO A 22 -24.02 -6.60 20.88
CA PRO A 22 -24.92 -5.45 20.74
C PRO A 22 -25.04 -5.13 19.24
N GLY A 23 -26.27 -5.16 18.71
CA GLY A 23 -26.55 -4.94 17.28
C GLY A 23 -27.08 -6.15 16.50
N GLY A 24 -27.27 -7.32 17.13
CA GLY A 24 -27.91 -8.47 16.46
C GLY A 24 -26.99 -9.30 15.56
N GLU A 25 -25.73 -8.89 15.40
CA GLU A 25 -24.73 -9.61 14.62
C GLU A 25 -23.96 -10.62 15.46
N THR A 26 -23.80 -11.85 14.94
CA THR A 26 -22.95 -12.87 15.56
C THR A 26 -21.46 -12.52 15.37
N TRP A 27 -20.60 -13.00 16.27
CA TRP A 27 -19.15 -12.88 16.13
C TRP A 27 -18.63 -13.42 14.78
N ALA A 28 -19.25 -14.48 14.26
CA ALA A 28 -18.94 -15.05 12.95
C ALA A 28 -19.30 -14.07 11.81
N THR A 29 -20.45 -13.40 11.89
CA THR A 29 -20.85 -12.36 10.94
C THR A 29 -19.91 -11.16 10.98
N LYS A 30 -19.48 -10.71 12.18
CA LYS A 30 -18.50 -9.61 12.31
C LYS A 30 -17.14 -9.98 11.75
N ALA A 31 -16.65 -11.19 12.00
CA ALA A 31 -15.40 -11.69 11.44
C ALA A 31 -15.48 -11.80 9.90
N TRP A 32 -16.59 -12.30 9.37
CA TRP A 32 -16.86 -12.38 7.93
C TRP A 32 -16.90 -10.99 7.28
N ASN A 33 -17.71 -10.08 7.82
CA ASN A 33 -17.81 -8.70 7.34
C ASN A 33 -16.46 -7.98 7.42
N GLY A 34 -15.68 -8.21 8.49
CA GLY A 34 -14.32 -7.68 8.62
C GLY A 34 -13.36 -8.24 7.56
N TYR A 35 -13.38 -9.55 7.33
CA TYR A 35 -12.54 -10.19 6.31
C TYR A 35 -12.87 -9.70 4.90
N TYR A 36 -14.15 -9.69 4.52
CA TYR A 36 -14.58 -9.23 3.21
C TYR A 36 -14.45 -7.71 3.04
N GLY A 37 -14.64 -6.94 4.10
CA GLY A 37 -14.34 -5.51 4.12
C GLY A 37 -12.87 -5.23 3.84
N MET A 38 -11.96 -5.94 4.51
CA MET A 38 -10.53 -5.82 4.26
C MET A 38 -10.13 -6.32 2.87
N ALA A 39 -10.76 -7.39 2.36
CA ALA A 39 -10.54 -7.87 1.00
C ALA A 39 -10.98 -6.84 -0.05
N LYS A 40 -12.12 -6.17 0.16
CA LYS A 40 -12.62 -5.10 -0.70
C LYS A 40 -11.67 -3.89 -0.68
N ILE A 41 -11.27 -3.43 0.50
CA ILE A 41 -10.32 -2.32 0.65
C ILE A 41 -8.99 -2.65 -0.05
N LYS A 42 -8.45 -3.86 0.15
CA LYS A 42 -7.22 -4.28 -0.54
C LYS A 42 -7.38 -4.24 -2.06
N LYS A 43 -8.53 -4.68 -2.58
CA LYS A 43 -8.82 -4.65 -4.02
C LYS A 43 -8.94 -3.22 -4.55
N GLU A 44 -9.57 -2.32 -3.79
CA GLU A 44 -9.69 -0.91 -4.14
C GLU A 44 -8.31 -0.22 -4.16
N ILE A 45 -7.49 -0.42 -3.12
CA ILE A 45 -6.12 0.09 -3.07
C ILE A 45 -5.27 -0.45 -4.23
N ALA A 46 -5.38 -1.75 -4.54
CA ALA A 46 -4.65 -2.33 -5.67
C ALA A 46 -5.07 -1.69 -7.00
N LYS A 47 -6.37 -1.48 -7.21
CA LYS A 47 -6.91 -0.83 -8.41
C LYS A 47 -6.45 0.62 -8.52
N GLU A 48 -6.54 1.40 -7.44
CA GLU A 48 -6.03 2.78 -7.41
C GLU A 48 -4.53 2.84 -7.70
N HIS A 49 -3.76 1.88 -7.17
CA HIS A 49 -2.34 1.77 -7.44
C HIS A 49 -2.04 1.46 -8.91
N GLU A 50 -2.75 0.51 -9.51
CA GLU A 50 -2.61 0.20 -10.94
C GLU A 50 -2.96 1.39 -11.82
N GLU A 51 -4.07 2.08 -11.53
CA GLU A 51 -4.48 3.28 -12.27
C GLU A 51 -3.44 4.40 -12.12
N PHE A 52 -2.89 4.59 -10.93
CA PHE A 52 -1.79 5.52 -10.69
C PHE A 52 -0.57 5.19 -11.56
N LEU A 53 -0.14 3.92 -11.58
CA LEU A 53 1.00 3.48 -12.39
C LEU A 53 0.77 3.69 -13.88
N GLN A 54 -0.46 3.45 -14.36
CA GLN A 54 -0.82 3.71 -15.75
C GLN A 54 -0.73 5.20 -16.09
N ARG A 55 -1.30 6.08 -15.27
CA ARG A 55 -1.21 7.53 -15.49
C ARG A 55 0.23 8.04 -15.44
N GLN A 56 1.01 7.54 -14.48
CA GLN A 56 2.43 7.85 -14.36
C GLN A 56 3.20 7.46 -15.62
N LYS A 57 2.97 6.25 -16.14
CA LYS A 57 3.60 5.76 -17.36
C LYS A 57 3.27 6.67 -18.55
N VAL A 58 1.98 6.97 -18.76
CA VAL A 58 1.53 7.84 -19.84
C VAL A 58 2.13 9.25 -19.71
N TYR A 59 2.23 9.79 -18.50
CA TYR A 59 2.86 11.09 -18.27
C TYR A 59 4.32 11.09 -18.73
N TYR A 60 5.12 10.12 -18.29
CA TYR A 60 6.54 10.04 -18.66
C TYR A 60 6.76 9.68 -20.14
N GLU A 61 5.88 8.88 -20.73
CA GLU A 61 5.93 8.56 -22.16
C GLU A 61 5.64 9.78 -23.03
N ASN A 62 4.83 10.73 -22.56
CA ASN A 62 4.49 11.95 -23.28
C ASN A 62 5.43 13.14 -22.97
N GLU A 63 6.42 12.98 -22.08
CA GLU A 63 7.44 14.02 -21.87
C GLU A 63 8.22 14.31 -23.16
N ALA A 64 8.54 15.59 -23.38
CA ALA A 64 9.41 16.02 -24.46
C ALA A 64 10.77 15.30 -24.38
N PRO A 65 11.43 14.98 -25.51
CA PRO A 65 12.71 14.26 -25.53
C PRO A 65 13.79 14.91 -24.64
N GLU A 66 13.84 16.25 -24.63
CA GLU A 66 14.78 17.02 -23.80
C GLU A 66 14.53 16.81 -22.30
N ILE A 67 13.26 16.77 -21.87
CA ILE A 67 12.88 16.54 -20.48
C ILE A 67 13.17 15.10 -20.07
N LYS A 68 12.94 14.12 -20.94
CA LYS A 68 13.30 12.72 -20.69
C LYS A 68 14.81 12.55 -20.46
N ALA A 69 15.62 13.17 -21.31
CA ALA A 69 17.07 13.16 -21.17
C ALA A 69 17.51 13.86 -19.87
N LEU A 70 16.91 15.00 -19.54
CA LEU A 70 17.17 15.72 -18.30
C LEU A 70 16.80 14.87 -17.08
N ARG A 71 15.65 14.19 -17.11
CA ARG A 71 15.18 13.30 -16.03
C ARG A 71 16.15 12.15 -15.79
N ALA A 72 16.62 11.48 -16.84
CA ALA A 72 17.60 10.40 -16.72
C ALA A 72 18.92 10.90 -16.10
N LYS A 73 19.39 12.08 -16.52
CA LYS A 73 20.59 12.71 -15.96
C LYS A 73 20.40 13.10 -14.49
N ASN A 74 19.28 13.74 -14.17
CA ASN A 74 18.94 14.16 -12.81
C ASN A 74 18.77 12.96 -11.88
N GLU A 75 18.14 11.89 -12.36
CA GLU A 75 17.95 10.68 -11.57
C GLU A 75 19.28 10.09 -11.12
N LYS A 76 20.25 9.97 -12.03
CA LYS A 76 21.59 9.49 -11.68
C LYS A 76 22.24 10.39 -10.63
N ILE A 77 22.24 11.70 -10.86
CA ILE A 77 22.90 12.66 -9.95
C ILE A 77 22.22 12.67 -8.57
N CYS A 78 20.88 12.74 -8.54
CA CYS A 78 20.12 12.77 -7.30
C CYS A 78 20.26 11.45 -6.53
N LYS A 79 20.32 10.31 -7.24
CA LYS A 79 20.63 9.01 -6.64
C LYS A 79 22.03 9.04 -6.02
N ASP A 80 23.08 9.37 -6.78
CA ASP A 80 24.45 9.40 -6.27
C ASP A 80 24.60 10.32 -5.05
N MET A 81 24.00 11.51 -5.09
CA MET A 81 23.97 12.44 -3.96
C MET A 81 23.22 11.88 -2.74
N ALA A 82 22.13 11.15 -2.94
CA ALA A 82 21.38 10.53 -1.84
C ALA A 82 22.21 9.46 -1.13
N TYR A 83 23.00 8.66 -1.86
CA TYR A 83 23.84 7.61 -1.28
C TYR A 83 25.05 8.19 -0.56
N ALA A 84 25.64 9.24 -1.13
CA ALA A 84 26.71 9.98 -0.47
C ALA A 84 26.23 10.63 0.84
N LYS A 85 25.00 11.19 0.85
CA LYS A 85 24.45 11.88 2.02
C LYS A 85 23.91 10.94 3.10
N PHE A 86 23.31 9.82 2.69
CA PHE A 86 22.71 8.83 3.58
C PHE A 86 23.36 7.47 3.32
N PRO A 87 24.64 7.28 3.73
CA PRO A 87 25.29 5.99 3.60
C PRO A 87 24.54 4.93 4.41
N SER A 88 24.48 3.70 3.91
CA SER A 88 23.91 2.58 4.63
C SER A 88 24.95 1.48 4.72
N THR A 89 25.05 0.86 5.89
CA THR A 89 25.84 -0.35 6.13
C THR A 89 25.04 -1.62 5.83
N ASP A 90 23.73 -1.50 5.63
CA ASP A 90 22.83 -2.59 5.26
C ASP A 90 22.81 -2.72 3.73
N PRO A 91 23.32 -3.84 3.16
CA PRO A 91 23.31 -4.06 1.72
C PRO A 91 21.87 -4.12 1.15
N ASP A 92 20.89 -4.49 1.98
CA ASP A 92 19.48 -4.63 1.59
C ASP A 92 18.66 -3.39 1.99
N ALA A 93 19.32 -2.27 2.30
CA ALA A 93 18.62 -1.05 2.70
C ALA A 93 17.60 -0.58 1.66
N GLU A 94 17.81 -0.90 0.38
CA GLU A 94 16.88 -0.55 -0.72
C GLU A 94 15.61 -1.39 -0.75
N ASP A 95 15.69 -2.65 -0.32
CA ASP A 95 14.55 -3.58 -0.37
C ASP A 95 13.62 -3.41 0.84
N LYS A 96 14.08 -2.66 1.85
CA LYS A 96 13.35 -2.41 3.10
C LYS A 96 12.70 -1.03 3.06
N ILE A 97 11.46 -0.97 2.57
CA ILE A 97 10.63 0.26 2.52
C ILE A 97 10.50 0.95 3.90
N PHE A 98 10.61 0.19 5.00
CA PHE A 98 10.57 0.70 6.38
C PHE A 98 11.94 1.11 6.95
N ASN A 99 13.02 1.00 6.17
CA ASN A 99 14.34 1.47 6.59
C ASN A 99 14.38 3.00 6.54
N ALA A 100 14.73 3.64 7.66
CA ALA A 100 14.83 5.10 7.74
C ALA A 100 15.80 5.67 6.69
N THR A 101 16.90 4.98 6.42
CA THR A 101 17.89 5.36 5.39
C THR A 101 17.27 5.35 4.00
N PHE A 102 16.44 4.36 3.69
CA PHE A 102 15.72 4.29 2.42
C PHE A 102 14.74 5.45 2.29
N GLN A 103 13.97 5.73 3.34
CA GLN A 103 13.01 6.83 3.36
C GLN A 103 13.69 8.19 3.19
N ASP A 104 14.83 8.41 3.85
CA ASP A 104 15.61 9.63 3.74
C ASP A 104 16.21 9.80 2.34
N ARG A 105 16.78 8.72 1.76
CA ARG A 105 17.25 8.72 0.36
C ARG A 105 16.12 9.06 -0.60
N MET A 106 14.96 8.44 -0.44
CA MET A 106 13.81 8.68 -1.32
C MET A 106 13.30 10.11 -1.19
N ARG A 107 13.14 10.63 0.02
CA ARG A 107 12.73 12.03 0.26
C ARG A 107 13.70 13.02 -0.37
N PHE A 108 15.01 12.77 -0.20
CA PHE A 108 16.04 13.60 -0.79
C PHE A 108 16.03 13.53 -2.33
N ARG A 109 15.89 12.34 -2.91
CA ARG A 109 15.81 12.16 -4.37
C ARG A 109 14.62 12.88 -4.97
N VAL A 110 13.44 12.79 -4.33
CA VAL A 110 12.23 13.51 -4.76
C VAL A 110 12.50 15.01 -4.81
N LYS A 111 12.99 15.58 -3.71
CA LYS A 111 13.26 17.03 -3.63
C LYS A 111 14.34 17.47 -4.63
N CYS A 112 15.40 16.68 -4.77
CA CYS A 112 16.48 16.96 -5.73
C CYS A 112 15.98 16.98 -7.18
N GLN A 113 15.10 16.06 -7.56
CA GLN A 113 14.49 16.05 -8.89
C GLN A 113 13.54 17.23 -9.10
N GLU A 114 12.76 17.61 -8.09
CA GLU A 114 11.90 18.81 -8.14
C GLU A 114 12.71 20.09 -8.34
N GLU A 115 13.76 20.29 -7.53
CA GLU A 115 14.64 21.48 -7.61
C GLU A 115 15.38 21.55 -8.96
N ARG A 116 15.54 20.43 -9.66
CA ARG A 116 16.20 20.34 -10.97
C ARG A 116 15.23 20.30 -12.15
N GLY A 117 13.95 20.61 -11.92
CA GLY A 117 12.95 20.78 -12.98
C GLY A 117 12.40 19.48 -13.56
N THR A 118 12.59 18.34 -12.89
CA THR A 118 12.06 17.03 -13.32
C THR A 118 11.26 16.35 -12.21
N PRO A 119 10.18 16.98 -11.68
CA PRO A 119 9.42 16.47 -10.54
C PRO A 119 8.86 15.06 -10.77
N PHE A 120 8.62 14.31 -9.69
CA PHE A 120 7.97 13.00 -9.75
C PHE A 120 6.47 13.17 -10.03
N TYR A 121 5.85 12.26 -10.80
CA TYR A 121 4.41 12.33 -11.11
C TYR A 121 3.54 12.45 -9.84
N ALA A 122 3.87 11.69 -8.79
CA ALA A 122 3.22 11.73 -7.49
C ALA A 122 3.21 13.11 -6.82
N THR A 123 4.18 13.97 -7.14
CA THR A 123 4.30 15.33 -6.58
C THR A 123 3.50 16.36 -7.38
N ILE A 124 3.22 16.05 -8.64
CA ILE A 124 2.41 16.87 -9.53
C ILE A 124 0.93 16.60 -9.28
N GLU A 125 0.53 15.34 -9.17
CA GLU A 125 -0.87 14.93 -8.93
C GLU A 125 -1.42 15.39 -7.56
N LYS A 126 -0.52 15.67 -6.60
CA LYS A 126 -0.88 16.17 -5.26
C LYS A 126 -1.02 17.70 -5.17
N LYS A 127 -0.71 18.43 -6.24
CA LYS A 127 -0.89 19.89 -6.33
C LYS A 127 -2.17 20.20 -7.10
#